data_AF-A0A0G0U7U5-F1
#
_entry.id   AF-A0A0G0U7U5-F1
#
_cell.length_a   1.000
_cell.length_b   1.000
_cell.length_c   1.000
_cell.angle_alpha   90.00
_cell.angle_beta   90.00
_cell.angle_gamma   90.00
#
_symmetry.space_group_name_H-M   'P 1'
#
loop_
_entity.id
_entity.type
_entity.pdbx_description
1 polymer ?
#
loop_
_entity_poly.entity_id
_entity_poly.type
_entity_poly.pdbx_seq_one_letter_code
_entity_poly.pdbx_strand_id
1 'polypeptide(L)'
;MTDIVNKFGKIIVLEDDMVSSPYFLKFMNDALDLYENEDKVISIHAYAYPVKKSLPETFFLKNPGCWGWATWKRGWDMFESDGQKLLDELIKKRLVKEFDYNYSYRFSETLRQQAEGIKDSWAILWYASAFLSDKLTLYPGQSLIQNIGFDGSGVNSGISNIYHVENSNMDVRVRKIELIENEKAQKETEKYFRSIKTKSLKRLLWKLHSLKKRVFGKKIKK
;
A
#
# COMPACT_ATOMS: atom_id res chain seq x y z
N MET A 1 -8.62 16.64 1.49
CA MET A 1 -7.56 16.40 0.47
C MET A 1 -7.77 17.25 -0.77
N THR A 2 -8.92 17.13 -1.45
CA THR A 2 -9.26 17.89 -2.68
C THR A 2 -9.02 19.40 -2.56
N ASP A 3 -9.49 20.05 -1.49
CA ASP A 3 -9.34 21.51 -1.34
C ASP A 3 -7.87 21.95 -1.23
N ILE A 4 -7.06 21.17 -0.51
CA ILE A 4 -5.63 21.47 -0.29
C ILE A 4 -4.85 21.31 -1.60
N VAL A 5 -5.02 20.18 -2.29
CA VAL A 5 -4.29 19.95 -3.55
C VAL A 5 -4.73 20.90 -4.66
N ASN A 6 -6.01 21.30 -4.68
CA ASN A 6 -6.51 22.31 -5.61
C ASN A 6 -5.93 23.70 -5.33
N LYS A 7 -5.71 24.04 -4.06
CA LYS A 7 -5.14 25.33 -3.66
C LYS A 7 -3.64 25.42 -3.94
N PHE A 8 -2.89 24.36 -3.68
CA PHE A 8 -1.42 24.38 -3.68
C PHE A 8 -0.76 23.63 -4.85
N GLY A 9 -1.52 22.92 -5.68
CA GLY A 9 -1.00 22.19 -6.84
C GLY A 9 -0.34 20.85 -6.52
N LYS A 10 0.10 20.63 -5.27
CA LYS A 10 0.63 19.36 -4.75
C LYS A 10 0.32 19.19 -3.27
N ILE A 11 0.31 17.96 -2.78
CA ILE A 11 0.01 17.63 -1.39
C ILE A 11 0.89 16.47 -0.92
N ILE A 12 1.32 16.53 0.34
CA ILE A 12 1.89 15.41 1.09
C ILE A 12 0.86 15.02 2.17
N VAL A 13 0.53 13.75 2.25
CA VAL A 13 -0.50 13.21 3.15
C VAL A 13 0.15 12.26 4.15
N LEU A 14 -0.14 12.50 5.43
CA LEU A 14 0.29 11.70 6.58
C LEU A 14 -0.92 11.45 7.49
N GLU A 15 -0.95 10.28 8.11
CA GLU A 15 -1.91 9.93 9.16
C GLU A 15 -1.27 10.16 10.55
N ASP A 16 -2.09 10.17 11.59
CA ASP A 16 -1.68 10.42 12.97
C ASP A 16 -0.84 9.28 13.57
N ASP A 17 -0.96 8.07 13.02
CA ASP A 17 -0.28 6.86 13.47
C ASP A 17 1.06 6.59 12.75
N MET A 18 1.71 7.65 12.25
CA MET A 18 2.93 7.55 11.46
C MET A 18 4.12 8.28 12.07
N VAL A 19 5.26 7.60 12.09
CA VAL A 19 6.56 8.17 12.47
C VAL A 19 7.45 8.27 11.24
N SER A 20 7.89 9.48 10.90
CA SER A 20 8.74 9.74 9.73
C SER A 20 10.23 9.66 10.05
N SER A 21 11.02 9.21 9.07
CA SER A 21 12.47 9.43 9.03
C SER A 21 12.78 10.94 8.98
N PRO A 22 13.93 11.39 9.53
CA PRO A 22 14.43 12.75 9.30
C PRO A 22 14.56 13.14 7.83
N TYR A 23 14.70 12.16 6.92
CA TYR A 23 14.86 12.38 5.47
C TYR A 23 13.53 12.32 4.69
N PHE A 24 12.41 12.04 5.35
CA PHE A 24 11.09 11.89 4.71
C PHE A 24 10.70 13.11 3.88
N LEU A 25 10.73 14.31 4.48
CA LEU A 25 10.25 15.51 3.83
C LEU A 25 11.15 15.92 2.65
N LYS A 26 12.47 15.73 2.81
CA LYS A 26 13.44 15.95 1.74
C LYS A 26 13.14 15.04 0.55
N PHE A 27 12.98 13.73 0.78
CA PHE A 27 12.63 12.76 -0.27
C PHE A 27 11.33 13.14 -1.00
N MET A 28 10.28 13.52 -0.25
CA MET A 28 9.01 13.92 -0.85
C MET A 28 9.15 15.16 -1.73
N ASN A 29 9.82 16.20 -1.25
CA ASN A 29 10.00 17.43 -2.01
C ASN A 29 10.88 17.21 -3.24
N ASP A 30 12.02 16.54 -3.08
CA ASP A 30 12.94 16.24 -4.19
C ASP A 30 12.22 15.45 -5.30
N ALA A 31 11.36 14.48 -4.93
CA ALA A 31 10.58 13.69 -5.88
C ALA A 31 9.40 14.45 -6.49
N LEU A 32 8.68 15.26 -5.71
CA LEU A 32 7.61 16.10 -6.21
C LEU A 32 8.09 17.12 -7.24
N ASP A 33 9.28 17.69 -7.01
CA ASP A 33 9.89 18.65 -7.93
C ASP A 33 10.46 17.96 -9.18
N LEU A 34 11.15 16.82 -9.00
CA LEU A 34 11.76 16.10 -10.13
C LEU A 34 10.71 15.54 -11.12
N TYR A 35 9.60 15.00 -10.61
CA TYR A 35 8.58 14.33 -11.41
C TYR A 35 7.35 15.20 -11.69
N GLU A 36 7.40 16.51 -11.42
CA GLU A 36 6.24 17.41 -11.54
C GLU A 36 5.55 17.34 -12.90
N ASN A 37 6.34 17.30 -13.98
CA ASN A 37 5.83 17.29 -15.36
C ASN A 37 5.80 15.89 -16.01
N GLU A 38 6.10 14.84 -15.25
CA GLU A 38 6.12 13.46 -15.76
C GLU A 38 4.75 12.81 -15.60
N ASP A 39 3.91 12.88 -16.63
CA ASP A 39 2.52 12.39 -16.59
C ASP A 39 2.37 10.93 -16.16
N LYS A 40 3.36 10.09 -16.50
CA LYS A 40 3.37 8.67 -16.13
C LYS A 40 3.54 8.45 -14.63
N VAL A 41 4.11 9.41 -13.91
CA VAL A 41 4.29 9.35 -12.44
C VAL A 41 3.14 10.07 -11.76
N ILE A 42 2.44 9.36 -10.88
CA ILE A 42 1.20 9.83 -10.26
C ILE A 42 1.31 10.08 -8.76
N SER A 43 2.19 9.35 -8.10
CA SER A 43 2.32 9.37 -6.65
C SER A 43 3.77 9.15 -6.24
N ILE A 44 4.14 9.72 -5.11
CA ILE A 44 5.37 9.42 -4.38
C ILE A 44 4.96 8.72 -3.10
N HIS A 45 5.59 7.62 -2.75
CA HIS A 45 5.29 6.84 -1.57
C HIS A 45 6.52 6.75 -0.66
N ALA A 46 6.35 6.86 0.66
CA ALA A 46 7.45 6.71 1.62
C ALA A 46 7.52 5.36 2.29
N TYR A 47 6.46 4.56 2.27
CA TYR A 47 6.50 3.23 2.86
C TYR A 47 7.14 2.22 1.90
N ALA A 48 8.07 1.42 2.40
CA ALA A 48 8.62 0.30 1.65
C ALA A 48 8.22 -1.03 2.31
N TYR A 49 7.66 -1.95 1.53
CA TYR A 49 7.32 -3.28 2.04
C TYR A 49 8.58 -4.00 2.58
N PRO A 50 8.49 -4.71 3.73
CA PRO A 50 9.62 -5.45 4.31
C PRO A 50 9.92 -6.74 3.54
N VAL A 51 10.38 -6.57 2.30
CA VAL A 51 10.83 -7.65 1.42
C VAL A 51 12.19 -8.17 1.87
N LYS A 52 12.50 -9.43 1.52
CA LYS A 52 13.76 -10.08 1.96
C LYS A 52 14.98 -9.67 1.17
N LYS A 53 14.79 -9.16 -0.06
CA LYS A 53 15.86 -8.83 -0.98
C LYS A 53 16.06 -7.33 -1.02
N SER A 54 17.33 -6.91 -1.08
CA SER A 54 17.66 -5.51 -1.33
C SER A 54 17.08 -5.06 -2.69
N LEU A 55 16.39 -3.92 -2.66
CA LEU A 55 15.86 -3.20 -3.80
C LEU A 55 16.73 -1.98 -4.10
N PRO A 56 16.63 -1.38 -5.30
CA PRO A 56 17.30 -0.12 -5.61
C PRO A 56 16.90 1.00 -4.64
N GLU A 57 17.72 2.05 -4.57
CA GLU A 57 17.48 3.25 -3.72
C GLU A 57 16.12 3.88 -3.99
N THR A 58 15.70 3.93 -5.25
CA THR A 58 14.34 4.27 -5.67
C THR A 58 13.89 3.39 -6.83
N PHE A 59 12.60 3.08 -6.91
CA PHE A 59 12.02 2.30 -8.01
C PHE A 59 10.54 2.64 -8.19
N PHE A 60 9.95 2.22 -9.32
CA PHE A 60 8.52 2.39 -9.55
C PHE A 60 7.73 1.10 -9.34
N LEU A 61 6.52 1.24 -8.80
CA LEU A 61 5.46 0.22 -8.79
C LEU A 61 4.14 0.83 -9.29
N LYS A 62 3.26 0.00 -9.84
CA LYS A 62 1.89 0.42 -10.22
C LYS A 62 0.91 0.35 -9.05
N ASN A 63 1.31 0.79 -7.86
CA ASN A 63 0.47 0.81 -6.68
C ASN A 63 0.80 2.08 -5.88
N PRO A 64 -0.11 3.03 -5.70
CA PRO A 64 0.21 4.29 -5.04
C PRO A 64 0.31 4.21 -3.51
N GLY A 65 -0.10 3.09 -2.89
CA GLY A 65 -0.15 2.95 -1.44
C GLY A 65 -0.99 4.05 -0.76
N CYS A 66 -0.99 4.08 0.58
CA CYS A 66 -1.66 5.15 1.34
C CYS A 66 -0.89 5.64 2.58
N TRP A 67 0.16 4.95 3.01
CA TRP A 67 1.02 5.37 4.13
C TRP A 67 2.15 6.31 3.73
N GLY A 68 1.99 7.60 4.08
CA GLY A 68 2.98 8.64 3.80
C GLY A 68 3.21 8.79 2.31
N TRP A 69 2.33 9.51 1.63
CA TRP A 69 2.36 9.64 0.18
C TRP A 69 2.14 11.08 -0.26
N ALA A 70 2.47 11.36 -1.51
CA ALA A 70 2.30 12.68 -2.09
C ALA A 70 1.82 12.56 -3.53
N THR A 71 1.08 13.57 -3.98
CA THR A 71 0.63 13.67 -5.38
C THR A 71 0.49 15.12 -5.80
N TRP A 72 0.37 15.34 -7.09
CA TRP A 72 0.07 16.64 -7.70
C TRP A 72 -1.43 16.74 -7.97
N LYS A 73 -1.93 17.96 -8.18
CA LYS A 73 -3.31 18.20 -8.58
C LYS A 73 -3.66 17.45 -9.86
N ARG A 74 -2.79 17.52 -10.88
CA ARG A 74 -2.93 16.73 -12.13
C ARG A 74 -3.13 15.24 -11.87
N GLY A 75 -2.57 14.77 -10.76
CA GLY A 75 -2.67 13.40 -10.36
C GLY A 75 -3.97 13.08 -9.64
N TRP A 76 -4.31 13.90 -8.65
CA TRP A 76 -5.54 13.78 -7.90
C TRP A 76 -6.79 13.95 -8.77
N ASP A 77 -6.73 14.73 -9.85
CA ASP A 77 -7.82 14.91 -10.80
C ASP A 77 -8.23 13.59 -11.51
N MET A 78 -7.39 12.54 -11.49
CA MET A 78 -7.72 11.21 -12.01
C MET A 78 -8.44 10.31 -11.00
N PHE A 79 -8.61 10.75 -9.76
CA PHE A 79 -9.30 9.96 -8.74
C PHE A 79 -10.76 9.72 -9.16
N GLU A 80 -11.14 8.45 -9.31
CA GLU A 80 -12.50 8.02 -9.51
C GLU A 80 -13.08 7.51 -8.18
N SER A 81 -14.21 8.09 -7.78
CA SER A 81 -14.88 7.74 -6.52
C SER A 81 -15.86 6.58 -6.64
N ASP A 82 -16.30 6.26 -7.86
CA ASP A 82 -17.23 5.15 -8.11
C ASP A 82 -16.48 3.81 -8.16
N GLY A 83 -16.54 3.07 -7.06
CA GLY A 83 -15.92 1.75 -6.94
C GLY A 83 -16.51 0.69 -7.88
N GLN A 84 -17.80 0.79 -8.21
CA GLN A 84 -18.44 -0.16 -9.13
C GLN A 84 -17.92 0.06 -10.55
N LYS A 85 -17.83 1.31 -10.99
CA LYS A 85 -17.22 1.69 -12.27
C LYS A 85 -15.78 1.18 -12.40
N LEU A 86 -14.98 1.35 -11.36
CA LEU A 86 -13.59 0.86 -11.32
C LEU A 86 -13.52 -0.67 -11.39
N LEU A 87 -14.38 -1.36 -10.64
CA LEU A 87 -14.44 -2.83 -10.64
C LEU A 87 -14.83 -3.38 -12.02
N ASP A 88 -15.82 -2.79 -12.66
CA ASP A 88 -16.30 -3.21 -13.98
C ASP A 88 -15.23 -3.03 -15.05
N GLU A 89 -14.51 -1.91 -15.05
CA GLU A 89 -13.39 -1.69 -15.96
C GLU A 89 -12.24 -2.67 -15.72
N LEU A 90 -11.93 -2.99 -14.46
CA LEU A 90 -10.91 -3.99 -14.10
C LEU A 90 -11.25 -5.38 -14.65
N ILE A 91 -12.52 -5.80 -14.52
CA ILE A 91 -13.01 -7.08 -15.03
C ILE A 91 -13.02 -7.09 -16.56
N LYS A 92 -13.55 -6.04 -17.18
CA LYS A 92 -13.65 -5.88 -18.64
C LYS A 92 -12.28 -5.94 -19.31
N LYS A 93 -11.26 -5.30 -18.73
CA LYS A 93 -9.87 -5.32 -19.21
C LYS A 93 -9.11 -6.59 -18.83
N ARG A 94 -9.70 -7.51 -18.05
CA ARG A 94 -9.09 -8.75 -17.54
C ARG A 94 -7.82 -8.53 -16.70
N LEU A 95 -7.77 -7.43 -15.97
CA LEU A 95 -6.57 -7.03 -15.20
C LEU A 95 -6.57 -7.48 -13.74
N VAL A 96 -7.63 -8.18 -13.29
CA VAL A 96 -7.78 -8.64 -11.90
C VAL A 96 -6.55 -9.38 -11.38
N LYS A 97 -5.96 -10.26 -12.20
CA LYS A 97 -4.77 -11.03 -11.82
C LYS A 97 -3.57 -10.12 -11.51
N GLU A 98 -3.34 -9.09 -12.33
CA GLU A 98 -2.22 -8.16 -12.17
C GLU A 98 -2.48 -7.22 -10.98
N PHE A 99 -3.70 -6.67 -10.88
CA PHE A 99 -4.14 -5.83 -9.76
C PHE A 99 -4.00 -6.51 -8.39
N ASP A 100 -4.21 -7.83 -8.35
CA ASP A 100 -4.07 -8.66 -7.15
C ASP A 100 -2.64 -9.21 -6.94
N TYR A 101 -1.64 -8.68 -7.65
CA TYR A 101 -0.26 -9.19 -7.63
C TYR A 101 -0.23 -10.71 -7.80
N ASN A 102 -0.78 -11.20 -8.92
CA ASN A 102 -0.88 -12.62 -9.22
C ASN A 102 -1.65 -13.41 -8.14
N TYR A 103 -2.74 -12.81 -7.63
CA TYR A 103 -3.59 -13.33 -6.55
C TYR A 103 -2.87 -13.54 -5.21
N SER A 104 -1.74 -12.89 -5.00
CA SER A 104 -1.03 -12.90 -3.71
C SER A 104 -1.76 -12.06 -2.66
N TYR A 105 -2.47 -11.02 -3.08
CA TYR A 105 -3.33 -10.19 -2.24
C TYR A 105 -4.67 -9.94 -2.93
N ARG A 106 -5.77 -9.84 -2.17
CA ARG A 106 -7.14 -9.71 -2.72
C ARG A 106 -7.57 -8.23 -2.75
N PHE A 107 -6.92 -7.42 -3.58
CA PHE A 107 -7.29 -6.01 -3.75
C PHE A 107 -8.63 -5.88 -4.48
N SER A 108 -8.86 -6.70 -5.52
CA SER A 108 -10.12 -6.76 -6.27
C SER A 108 -11.32 -7.07 -5.38
N GLU A 109 -11.15 -7.95 -4.39
CA GLU A 109 -12.17 -8.23 -3.36
C GLU A 109 -12.43 -7.01 -2.48
N THR A 110 -11.37 -6.29 -2.12
CA THR A 110 -11.51 -5.07 -1.31
C THR A 110 -12.23 -3.98 -2.09
N LEU A 111 -11.97 -3.86 -3.40
CA LEU A 111 -12.68 -2.94 -4.29
C LEU A 111 -14.15 -3.34 -4.44
N ARG A 112 -14.44 -4.63 -4.58
CA ARG A 112 -15.84 -5.15 -4.59
C ARG A 112 -16.58 -4.81 -3.30
N GLN A 113 -15.97 -5.08 -2.15
CA GLN A 113 -16.56 -4.74 -0.85
C GLN A 113 -16.76 -3.23 -0.69
N GLN A 114 -15.91 -2.41 -1.31
CA GLN A 114 -16.10 -0.97 -1.36
C GLN A 114 -17.32 -0.61 -2.22
N ALA A 115 -17.44 -1.17 -3.42
CA ALA A 115 -18.56 -0.94 -4.33
C ALA A 115 -19.91 -1.38 -3.73
N GLU A 116 -19.90 -2.46 -2.94
CA GLU A 116 -21.07 -2.98 -2.21
C GLU A 116 -21.40 -2.19 -0.93
N GLY A 117 -20.59 -1.18 -0.57
CA GLY A 117 -20.77 -0.39 0.66
C GLY A 117 -20.39 -1.12 1.95
N ILE A 118 -19.74 -2.28 1.87
CA ILE A 118 -19.27 -3.07 3.01
C ILE A 118 -18.01 -2.46 3.65
N LYS A 119 -17.16 -1.84 2.83
CA LYS A 119 -15.94 -1.14 3.26
C LYS A 119 -15.95 0.29 2.79
N ASP A 120 -15.66 1.22 3.68
CA ASP A 120 -15.37 2.60 3.31
C ASP A 120 -13.85 2.80 3.26
N SER A 121 -13.27 2.71 2.07
CA SER A 121 -11.82 2.86 1.87
C SER A 121 -11.54 3.63 0.59
N TRP A 122 -11.17 4.91 0.73
CA TRP A 122 -10.73 5.73 -0.41
C TRP A 122 -9.41 5.22 -1.02
N ALA A 123 -8.57 4.53 -0.23
CA ALA A 123 -7.27 4.04 -0.68
C ALA A 123 -7.38 2.97 -1.79
N ILE A 124 -8.39 2.09 -1.72
CA ILE A 124 -8.59 1.09 -2.79
C ILE A 124 -9.11 1.72 -4.09
N LEU A 125 -9.92 2.79 -3.98
CA LEU A 125 -10.35 3.59 -5.13
C LEU A 125 -9.17 4.31 -5.78
N TRP A 126 -8.29 4.89 -4.97
CA TRP A 126 -7.08 5.55 -5.47
C TRP A 126 -6.14 4.58 -6.18
N TYR A 127 -5.91 3.40 -5.59
CA TYR A 127 -5.14 2.35 -6.24
C TYR A 127 -5.76 1.93 -7.58
N ALA A 128 -7.05 1.62 -7.62
CA ALA A 128 -7.72 1.22 -8.86
C ALA A 128 -7.69 2.33 -9.93
N SER A 129 -7.89 3.59 -9.55
CA SER A 129 -7.82 4.74 -10.45
C SER A 129 -6.44 4.86 -11.12
N ALA A 130 -5.38 4.80 -10.31
CA ALA A 130 -4.00 4.89 -10.79
C ALA A 130 -3.62 3.67 -11.65
N PHE A 131 -3.99 2.47 -11.21
CA PHE A 131 -3.67 1.21 -11.89
C PHE A 131 -4.35 1.10 -13.26
N LEU A 132 -5.65 1.41 -13.35
CA LEU A 132 -6.39 1.38 -14.62
C LEU A 132 -5.90 2.43 -15.62
N SER A 133 -5.25 3.47 -15.13
CA SER A 133 -4.63 4.53 -15.92
C SER A 133 -3.15 4.29 -16.25
N ASP A 134 -2.63 3.08 -15.96
CA ASP A 134 -1.24 2.66 -16.18
C ASP A 134 -0.19 3.59 -15.55
N LYS A 135 -0.48 4.13 -14.37
CA LYS A 135 0.38 5.10 -13.69
C LYS A 135 1.38 4.46 -12.73
N LEU A 136 2.52 5.13 -12.58
CA LEU A 136 3.64 4.71 -11.74
C LEU A 136 3.73 5.52 -10.45
N THR A 137 4.10 4.83 -9.38
CA THR A 137 4.38 5.44 -8.08
C THR A 137 5.83 5.23 -7.71
N LEU A 138 6.52 6.30 -7.32
CA LEU A 138 7.90 6.21 -6.86
C LEU A 138 7.95 5.69 -5.42
N TYR A 139 8.79 4.69 -5.18
CA TYR A 139 9.05 4.10 -3.87
C TYR A 139 10.53 4.23 -3.51
N PRO A 140 10.88 4.41 -2.22
CA PRO A 140 12.23 4.23 -1.74
C PRO A 140 12.56 2.73 -1.56
N GLY A 141 13.85 2.40 -1.63
CA GLY A 141 14.39 1.08 -1.32
C GLY A 141 14.19 0.65 0.13
N GLN A 142 14.10 1.61 1.04
CA GLN A 142 13.86 1.43 2.47
C GLN A 142 12.80 2.43 2.93
N SER A 143 11.96 2.01 3.88
CA SER A 143 10.86 2.83 4.35
C SER A 143 11.38 4.13 4.98
N LEU A 144 10.77 5.25 4.61
CA LEU A 144 10.97 6.56 5.25
C LEU A 144 9.83 6.89 6.22
N ILE A 145 8.87 6.00 6.34
CA ILE A 145 7.77 6.10 7.29
C ILE A 145 7.50 4.74 7.95
N GLN A 146 7.12 4.79 9.21
CA GLN A 146 6.72 3.64 9.99
C GLN A 146 5.30 3.89 10.48
N ASN A 147 4.38 3.00 10.16
CA ASN A 147 3.05 2.99 10.77
C ASN A 147 3.16 2.27 12.14
N ILE A 148 2.79 2.98 13.21
CA ILE A 148 2.78 2.47 14.58
C ILE A 148 1.37 2.08 15.06
N GLY A 149 0.31 2.32 14.28
CA GLY A 149 -1.08 1.98 14.64
C GLY A 149 -1.37 0.48 14.78
N PHE A 150 -0.44 -0.40 14.43
CA PHE A 150 -0.52 -1.86 14.63
C PHE A 150 0.24 -2.36 15.88
N ASP A 151 0.74 -1.45 16.72
CA ASP A 151 1.40 -1.75 18.00
C ASP A 151 0.42 -2.17 19.11
N GLY A 152 -0.89 -2.05 18.86
CA GLY A 152 -1.96 -2.38 19.80
C GLY A 152 -2.56 -1.17 20.53
N SER A 153 -2.14 0.06 20.21
CA SER A 153 -2.74 1.30 20.71
C SER A 153 -3.96 1.77 19.89
N GLY A 154 -4.10 1.31 18.65
CA GLY A 154 -5.18 1.69 17.74
C GLY A 154 -6.53 1.02 18.07
N VAL A 155 -7.62 1.81 18.02
CA VAL A 155 -8.99 1.38 18.37
C VAL A 155 -9.55 0.28 17.43
N ASN A 156 -8.98 0.13 16.22
CA ASN A 156 -9.46 -0.78 15.18
C ASN A 156 -8.49 -1.90 14.77
N SER A 157 -7.32 -2.02 15.41
CA SER A 157 -6.24 -2.91 14.92
C SER A 157 -5.66 -3.76 16.05
N GLY A 158 -5.79 -5.09 15.95
CA GLY A 158 -5.05 -6.01 16.83
C GLY A 158 -3.54 -5.99 16.54
N ILE A 159 -2.72 -6.32 17.56
CA ILE A 159 -1.24 -6.35 17.46
C ILE A 159 -0.77 -7.17 16.24
N SER A 160 -0.04 -6.53 15.31
CA SER A 160 0.48 -7.21 14.12
C SER A 160 1.81 -6.65 13.59
N ASN A 161 2.91 -7.35 13.89
CA ASN A 161 4.26 -7.01 13.38
C ASN A 161 4.46 -7.25 11.88
N ILE A 162 3.42 -7.58 11.10
CA ILE A 162 3.58 -7.92 9.68
C ILE A 162 3.90 -6.68 8.82
N TYR A 163 3.45 -5.50 9.26
CA TYR A 163 3.65 -4.23 8.58
C TYR A 163 4.79 -3.38 9.17
N HIS A 164 5.38 -3.85 10.27
CA HIS A 164 6.45 -3.16 10.98
C HIS A 164 7.69 -3.06 10.10
N VAL A 165 8.22 -1.85 10.00
CA VAL A 165 9.45 -1.50 9.29
C VAL A 165 10.27 -0.56 10.17
N GLU A 166 11.58 -0.65 10.07
CA GLU A 166 12.46 0.38 10.64
C GLU A 166 12.68 1.47 9.60
N ASN A 167 12.52 2.72 10.02
CA ASN A 167 12.78 3.87 9.17
C ASN A 167 14.24 3.90 8.73
N SER A 168 14.47 4.32 7.48
CA SER A 168 15.81 4.59 7.00
C SER A 168 16.39 5.78 7.77
N ASN A 169 17.63 5.61 8.23
CA ASN A 169 18.43 6.68 8.83
C ASN A 169 19.40 7.31 7.82
N MET A 170 19.19 7.05 6.52
CA MET A 170 20.02 7.56 5.44
C MET A 170 19.20 8.42 4.47
N ASP A 171 19.86 9.42 3.88
CA ASP A 171 19.28 10.19 2.78
C ASP A 171 19.03 9.27 1.58
N VAL A 172 17.85 9.40 0.97
CA VAL A 172 17.47 8.69 -0.24
C VAL A 172 17.57 9.69 -1.39
N ARG A 173 18.58 9.52 -2.24
CA ARG A 173 18.80 10.44 -3.35
C ARG A 173 17.82 10.15 -4.47
N VAL A 174 16.89 11.08 -4.67
CA VAL A 174 15.96 11.01 -5.79
C VAL A 174 16.70 11.38 -7.08
N ARG A 175 16.66 10.46 -8.05
CA ARG A 175 17.23 10.65 -9.39
C ARG A 175 16.21 10.24 -10.43
N LYS A 176 16.37 10.78 -11.64
CA LYS A 176 15.56 10.36 -12.77
C LYS A 176 15.96 8.93 -13.12
N ILE A 177 15.00 8.02 -13.04
CA ILE A 177 15.15 6.62 -13.44
C ILE A 177 14.20 6.33 -14.60
N GLU A 178 14.38 5.18 -15.25
CA GLU A 178 13.48 4.76 -16.32
C GLU A 178 12.03 4.65 -15.81
N LEU A 179 11.09 5.22 -16.57
CA LEU A 179 9.67 5.25 -16.22
C LEU A 179 8.99 3.91 -16.54
N ILE A 180 9.45 2.85 -15.88
CA ILE A 180 8.95 1.48 -15.99
C ILE A 180 8.80 0.88 -14.58
N GLU A 181 7.79 0.03 -14.42
CA GLU A 181 7.65 -0.73 -13.18
C GLU A 181 8.86 -1.65 -12.96
N ASN A 182 9.40 -1.65 -11.74
CA ASN A 182 10.53 -2.48 -11.41
C ASN A 182 10.09 -3.93 -11.17
N GLU A 183 10.38 -4.81 -12.13
CA GLU A 183 9.96 -6.22 -12.05
C GLU A 183 10.45 -6.94 -10.79
N LYS A 184 11.68 -6.63 -10.33
CA LYS A 184 12.25 -7.25 -9.14
C LYS A 184 11.45 -6.82 -7.90
N ALA A 185 11.18 -5.53 -7.76
CA ALA A 185 10.37 -5.01 -6.66
C ALA A 185 8.95 -5.57 -6.68
N GLN A 186 8.33 -5.68 -7.86
CA GLN A 186 7.01 -6.26 -8.06
C GLN A 186 6.97 -7.74 -7.61
N LYS A 187 7.94 -8.55 -8.05
CA LYS A 187 8.06 -9.98 -7.67
C LYS A 187 8.33 -10.16 -6.18
N GLU A 188 9.15 -9.33 -5.57
CA GLU A 188 9.43 -9.40 -4.13
C GLU A 188 8.24 -8.94 -3.28
N THR A 189 7.48 -7.95 -3.75
CA THR A 189 6.22 -7.51 -3.13
C THR A 189 5.16 -8.63 -3.20
N GLU A 190 5.02 -9.31 -4.33
CA GLU A 190 4.17 -10.50 -4.47
C GLU A 190 4.54 -11.57 -3.43
N LYS A 191 5.83 -11.91 -3.31
CA LYS A 191 6.31 -12.90 -2.33
C LYS A 191 5.99 -12.49 -0.90
N TYR A 192 6.15 -11.20 -0.59
CA TYR A 192 5.80 -10.65 0.72
C TYR A 192 4.30 -10.83 1.01
N PHE A 193 3.40 -10.46 0.11
CA PHE A 193 1.96 -10.66 0.27
C PHE A 193 1.56 -12.13 0.45
N ARG A 194 2.16 -13.05 -0.33
CA ARG A 194 1.95 -14.50 -0.13
C ARG A 194 2.35 -14.93 1.28
N SER A 195 3.47 -14.41 1.80
CA SER A 195 3.98 -14.75 3.13
C SER A 195 3.04 -14.31 4.26
N ILE A 196 2.38 -13.15 4.11
CA ILE A 196 1.39 -12.64 5.06
C ILE A 196 0.17 -13.57 5.08
N LYS A 197 -0.35 -13.93 3.91
CA LYS A 197 -1.51 -14.83 3.77
C LYS A 197 -1.27 -16.16 4.49
N THR A 198 -0.09 -16.75 4.31
CA THR A 198 0.29 -18.01 4.99
C THR A 198 0.35 -17.85 6.51
N LYS A 199 0.90 -16.74 7.02
CA LYS A 199 0.97 -16.46 8.46
C LYS A 199 -0.44 -16.30 9.07
N SER A 200 -1.33 -15.58 8.39
CA SER A 200 -2.73 -15.39 8.81
C SER A 200 -3.49 -16.73 8.86
N LEU A 201 -3.31 -17.59 7.85
CA LEU A 201 -3.93 -18.92 7.82
C LEU A 201 -3.43 -19.83 8.94
N LYS A 202 -2.12 -19.85 9.22
CA LYS A 202 -1.53 -20.61 10.33
C LYS A 202 -2.07 -20.14 11.69
N ARG A 203 -2.20 -18.83 11.90
CA ARG A 203 -2.80 -18.26 13.12
C ARG A 203 -4.26 -18.70 13.30
N LEU A 204 -5.05 -18.73 12.23
CA LEU A 204 -6.44 -19.19 12.27
C LEU A 204 -6.55 -20.68 12.61
N LEU A 205 -5.76 -21.53 11.95
CA LEU A 205 -5.73 -22.97 12.24
C LEU A 205 -5.30 -23.27 13.68
N TRP A 206 -4.31 -22.53 14.20
CA TRP A 206 -3.88 -22.66 15.59
C TRP A 206 -4.98 -22.23 16.57
N LYS A 207 -5.69 -21.11 16.31
CA LYS A 207 -6.85 -20.70 17.10
C LYS A 207 -7.93 -21.79 17.12
N LEU A 208 -8.30 -22.35 15.95
CA LEU A 208 -9.28 -23.43 15.85
C LEU A 208 -8.84 -24.71 16.60
N HIS A 209 -7.54 -25.07 16.51
CA HIS A 209 -6.99 -26.20 17.26
C HIS A 209 -7.02 -25.95 18.77
N SER A 210 -6.68 -24.74 19.23
CA SER A 210 -6.73 -24.36 20.65
C SER A 210 -8.17 -24.34 21.20
N LEU A 211 -9.14 -23.88 20.40
CA LEU A 211 -10.57 -23.91 20.71
C LEU A 211 -11.08 -25.35 20.82
N LYS A 212 -10.72 -26.24 19.87
CA LYS A 212 -11.03 -27.67 19.97
C LYS A 212 -10.43 -28.30 21.22
N LYS A 213 -9.16 -28.02 21.55
CA LYS A 213 -8.53 -28.53 22.78
C LYS A 213 -9.24 -28.03 24.05
N ARG A 214 -9.74 -26.79 24.06
CA ARG A 214 -10.49 -26.22 25.19
C ARG A 214 -11.92 -26.79 25.33
N VAL A 215 -12.58 -27.08 24.22
CA VAL A 215 -13.95 -27.64 24.19
C VAL A 215 -13.95 -29.15 24.47
N PHE A 216 -13.01 -29.90 23.87
CA PHE A 216 -12.92 -31.35 24.06
C PHE A 216 -12.09 -31.77 25.30
N GLY A 217 -11.16 -30.93 25.76
CA GLY A 217 -10.41 -31.16 27.00
C GLY A 217 -11.23 -31.01 28.29
N LYS A 218 -12.44 -30.42 28.22
CA LYS A 218 -13.40 -30.36 29.34
C LYS A 218 -14.26 -31.61 29.49
N LYS A 219 -14.25 -32.54 28.52
CA LYS A 219 -15.07 -33.78 28.57
C LYS A 219 -14.38 -34.99 29.21
N ILE A 220 -13.13 -34.87 29.69
CA ILE A 220 -12.36 -35.98 30.29
C ILE A 220 -12.16 -35.77 31.81
N LYS A 221 -12.98 -34.93 32.45
CA LYS A 221 -13.02 -34.81 33.92
C LYS A 221 -14.46 -34.89 34.40
N LYS A 222 -15.02 -36.09 34.43
CA LYS A 222 -16.09 -36.50 35.33
C LYS A 222 -16.03 -38.01 35.48
#